data_AF-A0A378KLW9-F1
#
_entry.id   AF-A0A378KLW9-F1
#
_cell.length_a   1.000
_cell.length_b   1.000
_cell.length_c   1.000
_cell.angle_alpha   90.00
_cell.angle_beta   90.00
_cell.angle_gamma   90.00
#
_symmetry.space_group_name_H-M   'P 1'
#
loop_
_entity.id
_entity.type
_entity.pdbx_description
1 polymer ?
#
loop_
_entity_poly.entity_id
_entity_poly.type
_entity_poly.pdbx_seq_one_letter_code
_entity_poly.pdbx_strand_id
1 'polypeptide(L)'
;MLYAVSKKELDCEQKRSLKDLLLKDNSWYHYFQKYKDTLRHEVLETISNILSCGSTLRGFSCYDCPNPKCTHSKKVAFTCHNRFCSKCGKKATENWISKQIHLLPSCDWQHITFTMPRELWRFFKENWILLGWLLPVAASILLRLASHKGVLPGMFAALHSFG
;
A
#
# COMPACT_ATOMS: atom_id res chain seq x y z
N MET A 1 17.06 -4.53 -25.81
CA MET A 1 18.43 -4.70 -25.28
C MET A 1 18.31 -4.74 -23.76
N LEU A 2 18.26 -5.94 -23.19
CA LEU A 2 18.09 -6.16 -21.75
C LEU A 2 19.47 -6.04 -21.10
N TYR A 3 19.68 -4.99 -20.31
CA TYR A 3 20.88 -4.92 -19.46
C TYR A 3 20.58 -5.62 -18.13
N ALA A 4 21.24 -6.76 -17.94
CA ALA A 4 21.35 -7.43 -16.65
C ALA A 4 22.30 -6.61 -15.76
N VAL A 5 21.77 -6.01 -14.69
CA VAL A 5 22.59 -5.35 -13.67
C VAL A 5 23.19 -6.43 -12.76
N SER A 6 24.52 -6.50 -12.77
CA SER A 6 25.34 -7.36 -11.92
C SER A 6 25.01 -7.15 -10.43
N LYS A 7 24.82 -8.26 -9.72
CA LYS A 7 24.35 -8.32 -8.32
C LYS A 7 25.51 -8.22 -7.31
N LYS A 8 26.46 -7.33 -7.54
CA LYS A 8 27.56 -7.05 -6.62
C LYS A 8 27.65 -5.54 -6.39
N GLU A 9 27.69 -5.16 -5.10
CA GLU A 9 27.80 -3.80 -4.58
C GLU A 9 26.48 -3.00 -4.52
N LEU A 10 25.51 -3.54 -3.78
CA LEU A 10 24.62 -2.70 -3.00
C LEU A 10 25.14 -2.78 -1.56
N ASP A 11 25.84 -1.73 -1.13
CA ASP A 11 25.95 -1.40 0.29
C ASP A 11 24.58 -1.59 0.93
N CYS A 12 24.56 -2.15 2.14
CA CYS A 12 23.34 -2.36 2.91
C CYS A 12 22.72 -0.98 3.23
N GLU A 13 21.94 -0.43 2.28
CA GLU A 13 21.05 0.69 2.53
C GLU A 13 20.20 0.30 3.72
N GLN A 14 20.45 0.96 4.85
CA GLN A 14 19.80 0.68 6.10
C GLN A 14 18.29 0.82 5.89
N LYS A 15 17.60 -0.31 5.76
CA LYS A 15 16.18 -0.37 5.42
C LYS A 15 15.34 0.15 6.58
N ARG A 16 15.17 1.48 6.64
CA ARG A 16 14.37 2.15 7.67
C ARG A 16 12.88 1.95 7.36
N SER A 17 12.14 1.42 8.33
CA SER A 17 10.68 1.34 8.22
C SER A 17 10.04 2.69 8.52
N LEU A 18 8.79 2.89 8.08
CA LEU A 18 8.05 4.12 8.43
C LEU A 18 7.95 4.30 9.95
N LYS A 19 7.82 3.20 10.70
CA LYS A 19 7.83 3.24 12.18
C LYS A 19 9.13 3.84 12.72
N ASP A 20 10.27 3.49 12.14
CA ASP A 20 11.57 4.00 12.57
C ASP A 20 11.69 5.50 12.29
N LEU A 21 11.19 5.96 11.13
CA LEU A 21 11.17 7.38 10.79
C LEU A 21 10.29 8.21 11.73
N LEU A 22 9.13 7.68 12.13
CA LEU A 22 8.21 8.36 13.05
C LEU A 22 8.79 8.51 14.46
N LEU A 23 9.56 7.50 14.91
CA LEU A 23 10.18 7.47 16.23
C LEU A 23 11.52 8.21 16.30
N LYS A 24 12.23 8.32 15.18
CA LYS A 24 13.52 9.01 15.11
C LYS A 24 13.39 10.45 15.61
N ASP A 25 14.24 10.83 16.57
CA ASP A 25 14.33 12.18 17.12
C ASP A 25 12.97 12.78 17.54
N ASN A 26 12.04 11.93 18.02
CA ASN A 26 10.67 12.33 18.37
C ASN A 26 9.92 13.06 17.23
N SER A 27 10.23 12.74 15.97
CA SER A 27 9.71 13.41 14.78
C SER A 27 8.17 13.47 14.75
N TRP A 28 7.50 12.35 15.05
CA TRP A 28 6.04 12.33 15.13
C TRP A 28 5.51 13.26 16.23
N TYR A 29 6.13 13.27 17.40
CA TYR A 29 5.70 14.13 18.51
C TYR A 29 5.82 15.62 18.13
N HIS A 30 6.95 16.02 17.56
CA HIS A 30 7.14 17.41 17.08
C HIS A 30 6.13 17.79 16.00
N TYR A 31 5.85 16.89 15.06
CA TYR A 31 4.84 17.12 14.03
C TYR A 31 3.43 17.23 14.62
N PHE A 32 3.07 16.32 15.53
CA PHE A 32 1.79 16.32 16.22
C PHE A 32 1.57 17.62 17.00
N GLN A 33 2.56 18.07 17.78
CA GLN A 33 2.44 19.33 18.53
C GLN A 33 2.19 20.55 17.63
N LYS A 34 2.84 20.59 16.46
CA LYS A 34 2.71 21.70 15.52
C LYS A 34 1.37 21.72 14.79
N TYR A 35 0.78 20.57 14.50
CA TYR A 35 -0.38 20.45 13.61
C TYR A 35 -1.63 19.84 14.24
N LYS A 36 -1.63 19.54 15.55
CA LYS A 36 -2.72 18.84 16.28
C LYS A 36 -4.13 19.32 15.93
N ASP A 37 -4.35 20.62 15.76
CA ASP A 37 -5.67 21.20 15.53
C ASP A 37 -6.17 21.03 14.08
N THR A 38 -5.28 20.63 13.17
CA THR A 38 -5.56 20.42 11.73
C THR A 38 -5.53 18.94 11.33
N LEU A 39 -5.04 18.06 12.21
CA LEU A 39 -4.88 16.64 11.88
C LEU A 39 -6.22 15.94 11.89
N ARG A 40 -6.47 15.21 10.81
CA ARG A 40 -7.66 14.35 10.71
C ARG A 40 -7.52 13.14 11.62
N HIS A 41 -8.64 12.65 12.14
CA HIS A 41 -8.68 11.50 13.03
C HIS A 41 -8.01 10.25 12.42
N GLU A 42 -8.21 10.02 11.13
CA GLU A 42 -7.67 8.85 10.42
C GLU A 42 -6.13 8.86 10.36
N VAL A 43 -5.51 10.05 10.39
CA VAL A 43 -4.05 10.18 10.47
C VAL A 43 -3.58 9.73 11.84
N LEU A 44 -4.21 10.21 12.91
CA LEU A 44 -3.86 9.84 14.29
C LEU A 44 -4.03 8.33 14.52
N GLU A 45 -5.15 7.78 14.07
CA GLU A 45 -5.42 6.34 14.14
C GLU A 45 -4.39 5.52 13.36
N THR A 46 -4.04 5.96 12.15
CA THR A 46 -3.04 5.29 11.31
C THR A 46 -1.67 5.30 11.98
N ILE A 47 -1.24 6.44 12.51
CA ILE A 47 0.07 6.54 13.19
C ILE A 47 0.07 5.69 14.47
N SER A 48 -0.98 5.73 15.28
CA SER A 48 -1.13 4.87 16.45
C SER A 48 -1.04 3.38 16.10
N ASN A 49 -1.71 2.96 15.02
CA ASN A 49 -1.63 1.60 14.49
C ASN A 49 -0.20 1.23 14.06
N ILE A 50 0.51 2.12 13.36
CA ILE A 50 1.89 1.88 12.91
C ILE A 50 2.83 1.74 14.12
N LEU A 51 2.73 2.64 15.10
CA LEU A 51 3.60 2.66 16.28
C LEU A 51 3.35 1.44 17.20
N SER A 52 2.10 1.02 17.37
CA SER A 52 1.74 -0.14 18.17
C SER A 52 1.93 -1.49 17.44
N CYS A 53 2.14 -1.49 16.11
CA CYS A 53 2.23 -2.72 15.33
C CYS A 53 3.38 -3.64 15.79
N GLY A 54 3.04 -4.90 16.08
CA GLY A 54 3.99 -5.92 16.52
C GLY A 54 4.48 -5.74 17.96
N SER A 55 3.82 -4.89 18.75
CA SER A 55 4.06 -4.78 20.19
C SER A 55 3.05 -5.65 20.96
N THR A 56 3.42 -6.07 22.16
CA THR A 56 2.54 -6.82 23.07
C THR A 56 1.35 -6.01 23.56
N LEU A 57 1.36 -4.67 23.42
CA LEU A 57 0.23 -3.78 23.70
C LEU A 57 -1.02 -4.15 22.89
N ARG A 58 -0.82 -4.75 21.71
CA ARG A 58 -1.90 -5.21 20.84
C ARG A 58 -2.38 -6.63 21.14
N GLY A 59 -1.86 -7.26 22.20
CA GLY A 59 -2.02 -8.68 22.46
C GLY A 59 -0.97 -9.54 21.74
N PHE A 60 -0.90 -10.81 22.15
CA PHE A 60 0.03 -11.80 21.62
C PHE A 60 -0.51 -13.21 21.81
N SER A 61 -0.05 -14.14 20.98
CA SER A 61 -0.18 -15.58 21.22
C SER A 61 1.11 -16.10 21.88
N CYS A 62 0.97 -16.95 22.90
CA CYS A 62 2.07 -17.73 23.45
C CYS A 62 2.13 -19.10 22.78
N TYR A 63 3.34 -19.52 22.43
CA TYR A 63 3.63 -20.86 21.94
C TYR A 63 4.66 -21.49 22.86
N ASP A 64 4.24 -22.54 23.56
CA ASP A 64 5.10 -23.29 24.47
C ASP A 64 5.61 -24.55 23.78
N CYS A 65 6.82 -24.97 24.15
CA CYS A 65 7.35 -26.25 23.68
C CYS A 65 6.49 -27.40 24.26
N PRO A 66 6.07 -28.39 23.44
CA PRO A 66 5.28 -29.52 23.94
C PRO A 66 6.07 -30.45 24.87
N ASN A 67 7.40 -30.34 24.92
CA ASN A 67 8.24 -31.12 25.83
C ASN A 67 8.15 -30.57 27.26
N PRO A 68 7.67 -31.34 28.25
CA PRO A 68 7.54 -30.88 29.64
C PRO A 68 8.87 -30.48 30.31
N LYS A 69 10.01 -30.93 29.77
CA LYS A 69 11.35 -30.57 30.26
C LYS A 69 11.91 -29.30 29.62
N CYS A 70 11.20 -28.70 28.67
CA CYS A 70 11.64 -27.51 27.95
C CYS A 70 10.87 -26.28 28.44
N THR A 71 11.58 -25.26 28.91
CA THR A 71 10.99 -23.99 29.38
C THR A 71 10.85 -22.94 28.27
N HIS A 72 11.09 -23.33 27.01
CA HIS A 72 11.04 -22.39 25.89
C HIS A 72 9.60 -22.01 25.57
N SER A 73 9.32 -20.71 25.67
CA SER A 73 8.06 -20.09 25.27
C SER A 73 8.32 -18.93 24.33
N LYS A 74 7.52 -18.81 23.28
CA LYS A 74 7.61 -17.73 22.29
C LYS A 74 6.32 -16.92 22.27
N LYS A 75 6.44 -15.62 22.53
CA LYS A 75 5.34 -14.65 22.35
C LYS A 75 5.37 -14.09 20.93
N VAL A 76 4.25 -14.20 20.23
CA VAL A 76 4.05 -13.64 18.90
C VAL A 76 3.01 -12.53 19.00
N ALA A 77 3.46 -11.28 18.93
CA ALA A 77 2.60 -10.11 19.03
C ALA A 77 1.73 -9.93 17.77
N PHE A 78 0.50 -9.45 17.99
CA PHE A 78 -0.43 -9.19 16.89
C PHE A 78 -0.06 -7.93 16.10
N THR A 79 -0.39 -7.96 14.81
CA THR A 79 -0.12 -6.86 13.88
C THR A 79 -1.31 -5.91 13.77
N CYS A 80 -1.08 -4.68 13.27
CA CYS A 80 -2.15 -3.68 13.16
C CYS A 80 -3.08 -3.85 11.94
N HIS A 81 -2.67 -4.63 10.93
CA HIS A 81 -3.41 -4.83 9.67
C HIS A 81 -3.70 -3.54 8.87
N ASN A 82 -3.12 -2.40 9.25
CA ASN A 82 -3.31 -1.14 8.55
C ASN A 82 -2.46 -1.10 7.26
N ARG A 83 -3.07 -0.66 6.14
CA ARG A 83 -2.42 -0.59 4.81
C ARG A 83 -1.20 0.33 4.75
N PHE A 84 -1.12 1.35 5.61
CA PHE A 84 -0.01 2.30 5.64
C PHE A 84 1.17 1.80 6.49
N CYS A 85 0.99 0.73 7.27
CA CYS A 85 2.10 0.12 8.00
C CYS A 85 3.01 -0.62 7.03
N SER A 86 4.31 -0.29 7.00
CA SER A 86 5.27 -0.92 6.08
C SER A 86 5.34 -2.44 6.20
N LYS A 87 5.05 -3.02 7.38
CA LYS A 87 4.98 -4.47 7.58
C LYS A 87 3.66 -5.06 7.09
N CYS A 88 2.53 -4.52 7.55
CA CYS A 88 1.21 -5.06 7.23
C CYS A 88 0.78 -4.77 5.80
N GLY A 89 0.95 -3.53 5.36
CA GLY A 89 0.63 -3.06 4.02
C GLY A 89 1.38 -3.86 2.96
N LYS A 90 2.69 -4.06 3.13
CA LYS A 90 3.49 -4.87 2.20
C LYS A 90 2.94 -6.29 2.06
N LYS A 91 2.69 -6.99 3.17
CA LYS A 91 2.11 -8.35 3.13
C LYS A 91 0.73 -8.37 2.47
N ALA A 92 -0.10 -7.37 2.77
CA ALA A 92 -1.43 -7.24 2.16
C ALA A 92 -1.32 -7.01 0.64
N THR A 93 -0.40 -6.16 0.19
CA THR A 93 -0.11 -5.91 -1.23
C THR A 93 0.39 -7.17 -1.92
N GLU A 94 1.34 -7.90 -1.33
CA GLU A 94 1.85 -9.16 -1.90
C GLU A 94 0.72 -10.19 -2.05
N ASN A 95 -0.09 -10.38 -1.01
CA ASN A 95 -1.25 -11.28 -1.08
C ASN A 95 -2.26 -10.85 -2.15
N TRP A 96 -2.48 -9.54 -2.31
CA TRP A 96 -3.36 -9.01 -3.34
C TRP A 96 -2.79 -9.25 -4.74
N ILE A 97 -1.49 -8.99 -4.95
CA ILE A 97 -0.78 -9.26 -6.21
C ILE A 97 -0.90 -10.73 -6.59
N SER A 98 -0.61 -11.65 -5.66
CA SER A 98 -0.74 -13.09 -5.92
C SER A 98 -2.15 -13.46 -6.36
N LYS A 99 -3.19 -12.92 -5.69
CA LYS A 99 -4.58 -13.14 -6.09
C LYS A 99 -4.88 -12.59 -7.48
N GLN A 100 -4.38 -11.40 -7.83
CA GLN A 100 -4.60 -10.83 -9.17
C GLN A 100 -3.93 -11.68 -10.24
N ILE A 101 -2.68 -12.09 -10.03
CA ILE A 101 -1.95 -12.95 -10.99
C ILE A 101 -2.70 -14.25 -11.27
N HIS A 102 -3.36 -14.85 -10.26
CA HIS A 102 -4.16 -16.05 -10.44
C HIS A 102 -5.48 -15.83 -11.20
N LEU A 103 -6.02 -14.62 -11.21
CA LEU A 103 -7.28 -14.28 -11.88
C LEU A 103 -7.07 -13.83 -13.33
N LEU A 104 -5.91 -13.24 -13.62
CA LEU A 104 -5.62 -12.63 -14.91
C LEU A 104 -5.24 -13.70 -15.95
N PRO A 105 -5.76 -13.64 -17.19
CA PRO A 105 -5.41 -14.58 -18.25
C PRO A 105 -3.91 -14.55 -18.59
N SER A 106 -3.37 -15.70 -18.97
CA SER A 106 -1.98 -15.84 -19.43
C SER A 106 -1.84 -15.37 -20.88
N CYS A 107 -1.82 -14.05 -21.09
CA CYS A 107 -1.59 -13.41 -22.39
C CYS A 107 -0.69 -12.18 -22.26
N ASP A 108 -0.30 -11.57 -23.38
CA ASP A 108 0.42 -10.30 -23.38
C ASP A 108 -0.50 -9.14 -22.98
N TRP A 109 0.05 -8.22 -22.18
CA TRP A 109 -0.67 -7.08 -21.62
C TRP A 109 -0.14 -5.77 -22.17
N GLN A 110 -1.03 -4.78 -22.28
CA GLN A 110 -0.68 -3.40 -22.56
C GLN A 110 -1.00 -2.55 -21.34
N HIS A 111 -0.01 -1.78 -20.87
CA HIS A 111 -0.21 -0.84 -19.77
C HIS A 111 -0.47 0.56 -20.35
N ILE A 112 -1.65 1.10 -20.04
CA ILE A 112 -2.06 2.44 -20.47
C ILE A 112 -2.20 3.32 -19.23
N THR A 113 -1.52 4.47 -19.24
CA THR A 113 -1.60 5.46 -18.15
C THR A 113 -2.34 6.70 -18.64
N PHE A 114 -3.42 7.04 -17.95
CA PHE A 114 -4.10 8.32 -18.13
C PHE A 114 -3.58 9.31 -17.09
N THR A 115 -3.02 10.42 -17.56
CA THR A 115 -2.57 11.50 -16.67
C THR A 115 -3.65 12.58 -16.61
N MET A 116 -4.06 12.96 -15.40
CA MET A 116 -5.00 14.06 -15.21
C MET A 116 -4.37 15.39 -15.67
N PRO A 117 -4.98 16.12 -16.61
CA PRO A 117 -4.56 17.47 -16.98
C PRO A 117 -4.48 18.39 -15.76
N ARG A 118 -3.44 19.23 -15.68
CA ARG A 118 -3.14 20.09 -14.52
C ARG A 118 -4.32 21.00 -14.17
N GLU A 119 -5.01 21.48 -15.19
CA GLU A 119 -6.16 22.39 -15.11
C GLU A 119 -7.32 21.79 -14.29
N LEU A 120 -7.45 20.45 -14.33
CA LEU A 120 -8.52 19.73 -13.63
C LEU A 120 -8.17 19.35 -12.19
N TRP A 121 -6.91 19.51 -11.76
CA TRP A 121 -6.47 19.07 -10.43
C TRP A 121 -7.22 19.76 -9.32
N ARG A 122 -7.39 21.10 -9.42
CA ARG A 122 -8.12 21.87 -8.40
C ARG A 122 -9.58 21.44 -8.31
N PHE A 123 -10.23 21.24 -9.47
CA PHE A 123 -11.62 20.81 -9.55
C PHE A 123 -11.84 19.45 -8.85
N PHE A 124 -11.01 18.44 -9.15
CA PHE A 124 -11.13 17.12 -8.50
C PHE A 124 -10.68 17.12 -7.04
N LYS A 125 -9.75 18.00 -6.66
CA LYS A 125 -9.35 18.18 -5.25
C LYS A 125 -10.52 18.68 -4.40
N GLU A 126 -11.30 19.62 -4.94
CA GLU A 126 -12.49 20.16 -4.28
C GLU A 126 -13.69 19.19 -4.38
N ASN A 127 -13.74 18.35 -5.42
CA ASN A 127 -14.83 17.42 -5.71
C ASN A 127 -14.37 15.95 -5.71
N TRP A 128 -13.81 15.48 -4.60
CA TRP A 128 -13.15 14.17 -4.51
C TRP A 128 -14.05 12.98 -4.89
N ILE A 129 -15.37 13.09 -4.68
CA ILE A 129 -16.36 12.05 -5.04
C ILE A 129 -16.33 11.76 -6.55
N LEU A 130 -16.01 12.76 -7.37
CA LEU A 130 -15.97 12.61 -8.83
C LEU A 130 -14.83 11.71 -9.31
N LEU A 131 -13.81 11.47 -8.49
CA LEU A 131 -12.71 10.55 -8.83
C LEU A 131 -13.21 9.13 -9.14
N GLY A 132 -14.33 8.71 -8.53
CA GLY A 132 -14.95 7.41 -8.79
C GLY A 132 -15.42 7.23 -10.25
N TRP A 133 -15.63 8.32 -11.00
CA TRP A 133 -16.10 8.29 -12.38
C TRP A 133 -14.96 8.17 -13.41
N LEU A 134 -13.71 8.43 -13.03
CA LEU A 134 -12.59 8.45 -13.96
C LEU A 134 -12.35 7.09 -14.64
N LEU A 135 -12.31 6.01 -13.85
CA LEU A 135 -12.06 4.67 -14.39
C LEU A 135 -13.22 4.16 -15.24
N PRO A 136 -14.50 4.28 -14.82
CA PRO A 136 -15.63 3.94 -15.68
C PRO A 136 -15.64 4.70 -17.02
N VAL A 137 -15.36 6.01 -16.99
CA VAL A 137 -15.30 6.82 -18.21
C VAL A 137 -14.17 6.34 -19.12
N ALA A 138 -12.96 6.16 -18.60
CA ALA A 138 -11.83 5.67 -19.37
C ALA A 138 -12.13 4.28 -19.99
N ALA A 139 -12.70 3.37 -19.20
CA ALA A 139 -13.11 2.04 -19.67
C ALA A 139 -14.16 2.12 -20.80
N SER A 140 -15.16 2.99 -20.68
CA SER A 140 -16.20 3.15 -21.71
C SER A 140 -15.62 3.64 -23.05
N ILE A 141 -14.66 4.56 -23.00
CA ILE A 141 -13.97 5.08 -24.19
C ILE A 141 -13.15 3.98 -24.85
N LEU A 142 -12.39 3.23 -24.06
CA LEU A 142 -11.57 2.11 -24.56
C LEU A 142 -12.43 1.00 -25.18
N LEU A 143 -13.54 0.63 -24.55
CA LEU A 143 -14.48 -0.36 -25.10
C LEU A 143 -15.10 0.11 -26.41
N ARG A 144 -15.50 1.38 -26.49
CA ARG A 144 -16.03 1.96 -27.73
C ARG A 144 -14.99 1.91 -28.86
N LEU A 145 -13.76 2.31 -28.58
CA LEU A 145 -12.67 2.27 -29.58
C LEU A 145 -12.35 0.83 -30.02
N ALA A 146 -12.36 -0.13 -29.09
CA ALA A 146 -12.10 -1.53 -29.40
C ALA A 146 -13.25 -2.17 -30.22
N SER A 147 -14.50 -1.77 -29.96
CA SER A 147 -15.66 -2.22 -30.72
C SER A 147 -15.57 -1.84 -32.20
N HIS A 148 -15.07 -0.64 -32.54
CA HIS A 148 -14.79 -0.24 -33.92
C HIS A 148 -13.71 -1.10 -34.61
N LYS A 149 -12.91 -1.85 -33.83
CA LYS A 149 -11.91 -2.79 -34.32
C LYS A 149 -12.37 -4.25 -34.22
N GLY A 150 -13.61 -4.50 -33.76
CA GLY A 150 -14.15 -5.85 -33.58
C GLY A 150 -13.49 -6.65 -32.44
N VAL A 151 -12.90 -5.97 -31.45
CA VAL A 151 -12.19 -6.61 -30.32
C VAL A 151 -12.90 -6.30 -29.00
N LEU A 152 -12.97 -7.29 -28.11
CA LEU A 152 -13.45 -7.12 -26.74
C LEU A 152 -12.27 -7.24 -25.74
N PRO A 153 -11.72 -6.12 -25.23
CA PRO A 153 -10.61 -6.16 -24.30
C PRO A 153 -11.08 -6.50 -22.87
N GLY A 154 -10.30 -7.33 -22.18
CA GLY A 154 -10.33 -7.39 -20.72
C GLY A 154 -9.55 -6.21 -20.14
N MET A 155 -10.10 -5.54 -19.14
CA MET A 155 -9.47 -4.36 -18.54
C MET A 155 -9.39 -4.49 -17.03
N PHE A 156 -8.21 -4.16 -16.50
CA PHE A 156 -7.97 -3.92 -15.09
C PHE A 156 -7.50 -2.48 -14.93
N ALA A 157 -8.12 -1.73 -14.03
CA ALA A 157 -7.83 -0.31 -13.85
C ALA A 157 -7.66 0.04 -12.38
N ALA A 158 -6.67 0.89 -12.08
CA ALA A 158 -6.41 1.39 -10.75
C ALA A 158 -6.28 2.92 -10.80
N LEU A 159 -6.86 3.60 -9.81
CA LEU A 159 -6.74 5.04 -9.67
C LEU A 159 -5.62 5.34 -8.65
N HIS A 160 -4.62 6.09 -9.09
CA HIS A 160 -3.58 6.63 -8.23
C HIS A 160 -3.91 8.09 -7.90
N SER A 161 -4.44 8.35 -6.71
CA SER A 161 -4.81 9.71 -6.26
C SER A 161 -3.64 10.49 -5.64
N PHE A 162 -2.50 9.84 -5.44
CA PHE A 162 -1.28 10.43 -4.92
C PHE A 162 -0.12 9.97 -5.81
N GLY A 163 0.43 10.89 -6.58
CA GLY A 163 1.72 10.73 -7.25
C GLY A 163 2.86 11.14 -6.32
#